data_AF-A0A3B7MLE6-F1
#
_entry.id   AF-A0A3B7MLE6-F1
#
_cell.length_a   1.000
_cell.length_b   1.000
_cell.length_c   1.000
_cell.angle_alpha   90.00
_cell.angle_beta   90.00
_cell.angle_gamma   90.00
#
_symmetry.space_group_name_H-M   'P 1'
#
loop_
_entity.id
_entity.type
_entity.pdbx_description
1 polymer ?
#
loop_
_entity_poly.entity_id
_entity_poly.type
_entity_poly.pdbx_seq_one_letter_code
_entity_poly.pdbx_strand_id
1 'polypeptide(L)' 'MRFTDFVNLHRISHAIILIRQGQAFNWSLEGLANQCGFNNRNSFREAFKRFTGHIPSDYLKNKNAVPLLRVYKKAG' A
#
# COMPACT_ATOMS: atom_id res chain seq x y z
N MET A 1 -19.76 -1.58 -9.07
CA MET A 1 -18.83 -1.53 -7.92
C MET A 1 -19.54 -2.15 -6.73
N ARG A 2 -18.97 -3.19 -6.11
CA ARG A 2 -19.58 -3.86 -4.93
C ARG A 2 -19.22 -3.10 -3.65
N PHE A 3 -20.00 -3.24 -2.57
CA PHE A 3 -19.65 -2.66 -1.26
C PHE A 3 -18.23 -3.06 -0.81
N THR A 4 -17.85 -4.31 -1.08
CA THR A 4 -16.50 -4.82 -0.81
C THR A 4 -15.41 -4.09 -1.61
N ASP A 5 -15.71 -3.61 -2.81
CA ASP A 5 -14.77 -2.83 -3.62
C ASP A 5 -14.51 -1.46 -2.99
N PHE A 6 -15.56 -0.81 -2.50
CA PHE A 6 -15.46 0.47 -1.79
C PHE A 6 -14.57 0.33 -0.55
N VAL A 7 -14.84 -0.67 0.29
CA VAL A 7 -14.03 -0.94 1.49
C VAL A 7 -12.58 -1.25 1.11
N ASN A 8 -12.37 -2.12 0.12
CA ASN A 8 -11.01 -2.50 -0.28
C ASN A 8 -10.24 -1.33 -0.90
N LEU A 9 -10.90 -0.42 -1.63
CA LEU A 9 -10.26 0.80 -2.14
C LEU A 9 -9.67 1.65 -1.00
N HIS A 10 -10.42 1.85 0.08
CA HIS A 10 -9.94 2.58 1.27
C HIS A 10 -8.78 1.84 1.96
N ARG A 11 -8.88 0.52 2.12
CA ARG A 11 -7.82 -0.29 2.72
C ARG A 11 -6.52 -0.27 1.91
N ILE A 12 -6.60 -0.39 0.58
CA ILE A 12 -5.44 -0.29 -0.31
C ILE A 12 -4.86 1.13 -0.30
N SER A 13 -5.71 2.16 -0.26
CA SER A 13 -5.24 3.55 -0.11
C SER A 13 -4.45 3.74 1.18
N HIS A 14 -4.92 3.16 2.29
CA HIS A 14 -4.19 3.17 3.56
C HIS A 14 -2.84 2.43 3.46
N ALA A 15 -2.80 1.25 2.83
CA ALA A 15 -1.56 0.50 2.61
C ALA A 15 -0.51 1.34 1.88
N ILE A 16 -0.91 2.06 0.82
CA ILE A 16 -0.03 2.92 0.04
C ILE A 16 0.52 4.07 0.90
N ILE A 17 -0.30 4.67 1.78
CA ILE A 17 0.14 5.71 2.71
C ILE A 17 1.22 5.17 3.65
N LEU A 18 0.99 4.01 4.28
CA LEU A 18 1.95 3.38 5.20
C LEU A 18 3.27 3.04 4.51
N ILE A 19 3.21 2.54 3.27
CA ILE A 19 4.40 2.25 2.47
C ILE A 19 5.16 3.54 2.16
N ARG A 20 4.47 4.58 1.70
CA ARG A 20 5.10 5.87 1.32
C ARG A 20 5.68 6.64 2.50
N GLN A 21 5.12 6.46 3.69
CA GLN A 21 5.64 7.04 4.94
C GLN A 21 6.80 6.23 5.53
N GLY A 22 7.21 5.12 4.89
CA GLY A 22 8.27 4.25 5.39
C GLY A 22 7.86 3.41 6.60
N GLN A 23 6.59 3.48 7.04
CA GLN A 23 6.09 2.74 8.21
C GLN A 23 6.03 1.24 7.96
N ALA A 24 5.85 0.83 6.69
CA ALA A 24 5.82 -0.57 6.28
C ALA A 24 7.19 -1.15 5.89
N PHE A 25 8.31 -0.43 6.12
CA PHE A 25 9.64 -0.80 5.60
C PHE A 25 10.09 -2.21 6.00
N ASN A 26 9.81 -2.62 7.24
CA ASN A 26 10.18 -3.93 7.78
C ASN A 26 8.99 -4.90 7.90
N TRP A 27 7.85 -4.56 7.30
CA TRP A 27 6.66 -5.41 7.41
C TRP A 27 6.70 -6.53 6.38
N SER A 28 6.27 -7.72 6.81
CA SER A 28 5.90 -8.76 5.85
C SER A 28 4.64 -8.33 5.09
N LEU A 29 4.43 -8.92 3.92
CA LEU A 29 3.21 -8.66 3.14
C LEU A 29 1.93 -9.03 3.93
N GLU A 30 2.02 -10.06 4.77
CA GLU A 30 0.94 -10.47 5.67
C GLU A 30 0.73 -9.46 6.80
N GLY A 31 1.80 -8.93 7.39
CA GLY A 31 1.72 -7.87 8.40
C GLY A 31 1.04 -6.61 7.83
N LEU A 32 1.41 -6.18 6.64
CA LEU A 32 0.75 -5.05 5.96
C LEU A 32 -0.72 -5.34 5.66
N ALA A 33 -1.05 -6.55 5.19
CA ALA A 33 -2.43 -6.96 4.93
C ALA A 33 -3.28 -6.88 6.20
N ASN A 34 -2.78 -7.42 7.32
CA ASN A 34 -3.47 -7.41 8.61
C ASN A 34 -3.68 -5.97 9.12
N GLN A 35 -2.67 -5.10 9.01
CA GLN A 35 -2.78 -3.69 9.39
C GLN A 35 -3.79 -2.92 8.55
N CYS A 36 -4.02 -3.34 7.30
CA CYS A 36 -5.03 -2.74 6.43
C CYS A 36 -6.40 -3.43 6.52
N GLY A 37 -6.62 -4.31 7.51
CA GLY A 37 -7.90 -4.96 7.75
C GLY A 37 -8.27 -6.08 6.78
N PHE A 38 -7.28 -6.71 6.14
CA PHE A 38 -7.49 -7.94 5.38
C PHE A 38 -7.26 -9.16 6.26
N ASN A 39 -8.10 -10.19 6.10
CA ASN A 39 -7.98 -11.44 6.86
C ASN A 39 -6.85 -12.34 6.36
N ASN A 40 -6.33 -12.11 5.15
CA ASN A 40 -5.25 -12.90 4.58
C ASN A 40 -4.50 -12.14 3.48
N ARG A 41 -3.26 -12.60 3.24
CA ARG A 41 -2.32 -12.05 2.25
C ARG A 41 -2.83 -12.12 0.81
N ASN A 42 -3.55 -13.18 0.43
CA ASN A 42 -3.98 -13.39 -0.95
C ASN A 42 -5.07 -12.38 -1.34
N SER A 43 -6.07 -12.18 -0.49
CA SER A 43 -7.12 -11.16 -0.69
C SER A 43 -6.53 -9.75 -0.77
N PHE A 44 -5.52 -9.45 0.06
CA PHE A 44 -4.78 -8.19 -0.04
C PHE A 44 -4.07 -8.05 -1.39
N ARG A 45 -3.32 -9.07 -1.82
CA ARG A 45 -2.59 -9.05 -3.09
C ARG A 45 -3.51 -8.82 -4.29
N GLU A 46 -4.63 -9.52 -4.36
CA GLU A 46 -5.59 -9.37 -5.46
C GLU A 46 -6.24 -7.99 -5.47
N ALA A 47 -6.66 -7.48 -4.30
CA ALA A 47 -7.20 -6.12 -4.19
C ALA A 47 -6.14 -5.06 -4.56
N PHE A 48 -4.93 -5.17 -4.04
CA PHE A 48 -3.84 -4.24 -4.32
C PHE A 48 -3.50 -4.22 -5.80
N LYS A 49 -3.33 -5.39 -6.44
CA LYS A 49 -3.08 -5.46 -7.89
C LYS A 49 -4.23 -4.88 -8.70
N ARG A 50 -5.47 -5.16 -8.31
CA ARG A 50 -6.66 -4.62 -8.99
C ARG A 50 -6.74 -3.09 -8.92
N PHE A 51 -6.48 -2.50 -7.76
CA PHE A 51 -6.63 -1.05 -7.56
C PHE A 51 -5.39 -0.22 -7.92
N THR A 52 -4.21 -0.82 -7.91
CA THR A 52 -2.94 -0.11 -8.19
C THR A 52 -2.31 -0.51 -9.51
N GLY A 53 -2.65 -1.66 -10.08
CA GLY A 53 -1.95 -2.26 -11.21
C GLY A 53 -0.60 -2.93 -10.84
N HIS A 54 -0.15 -2.83 -9.59
CA HIS A 54 1.17 -3.30 -9.16
C HIS A 54 1.08 -4.51 -8.23
N ILE A 55 2.14 -5.31 -8.19
CA ILE A 55 2.28 -6.39 -7.21
C ILE A 55 2.80 -5.76 -5.89
N PRO A 56 2.16 -6.01 -4.74
CA PRO A 56 2.55 -5.39 -3.48
C PRO A 56 4.00 -5.64 -3.08
N SER A 57 4.51 -6.85 -3.30
CA SER A 57 5.89 -7.22 -2.96
C SER A 57 6.91 -6.38 -3.72
N ASP A 58 6.60 -6.06 -4.98
CA ASP A 58 7.48 -5.26 -5.83
C ASP A 58 7.37 -3.79 -5.44
N TYR A 59 6.16 -3.35 -5.10
CA TYR A 59 5.89 -2.02 -4.57
C TYR A 59 6.63 -1.75 -3.24
N LEU A 60 6.71 -2.75 -2.36
CA LEU A 60 7.47 -2.69 -1.10
C LEU A 60 8.99 -2.73 -1.32
N LYS A 61 9.46 -3.52 -2.29
CA LYS A 61 10.89 -3.64 -2.61
C LYS A 61 11.46 -2.41 -3.31
N ASN A 62 10.62 -1.58 -3.93
CA ASN A 62 11.07 -0.39 -4.63
C ASN A 62 11.47 0.71 -3.63
N LYS A 63 12.68 0.55 -3.07
CA LYS A 63 13.36 1.48 -2.15
C LYS A 63 13.56 2.89 -2.74
N ASN A 64 13.30 3.06 -4.04
CA ASN A 64 13.43 4.30 -4.79
C ASN A 64 12.08 4.89 -5.22
N ALA A 65 10.95 4.42 -4.69
CA ALA A 65 9.69 5.15 -4.80
C ALA A 65 9.90 6.50 -4.10
N VAL A 66 10.22 7.51 -4.91
CA VAL A 66 10.56 8.86 -4.48
C VAL A 66 9.53 9.31 -3.46
N PRO A 67 9.93 9.77 -2.26
CA PRO A 67 9.00 10.46 -1.40
C PRO A 67 8.51 11.66 -2.19
N LEU A 68 7.26 11.67 -2.65
CA LEU A 68 6.65 12.87 -3.26
C LEU A 68 6.68 14.07 -2.28
N LEU A 69 7.00 13.82 -0.99
CA LEU A 69 7.28 14.83 0.03
C LEU A 69 8.67 15.49 -0.07
N ARG A 70 9.61 14.97 -0.88
CA ARG A 70 10.89 15.66 -1.14
C ARG A 70 10.80 16.72 -2.24
N VAL A 71 9.70 16.73 -2.99
CA VAL A 71 9.39 17.79 -3.99
C VAL A 71 8.76 19.03 -3.33
N TYR A 72 8.14 18.90 -2.15
CA TYR A 72 7.48 20.01 -1.45
C TYR A 72 8.25 20.59 -0.25
N LYS A 73 9.41 20.04 0.13
CA LYS A 73 10.24 20.53 1.25
C LYS A 73 11.61 21.10 0.83
N LYS A 74 11.74 21.58 -0.41
CA LYS A 74 12.95 22.28 -0.89
C LYS A 74 12.66 23.59 -1.66
N ALA A 75 11.57 24.24 -1.31
CA ALA A 75 11.35 25.67 -1.58
C ALA A 75 11.00 26.30 -0.22
N GLY A 76 11.97 26.99 0.38
CA GLY A 76 11.94 27.51 1.74
C GLY A 76 13.35 27.53 2.30
#